data_AF-A0A5J9TFB7-F1
#
_entry.id   AF-A0A5J9TFB7-F1
#
_cell.length_a   1.000
_cell.length_b   1.000
_cell.length_c   1.000
_cell.angle_alpha   90.00
_cell.angle_beta   90.00
_cell.angle_gamma   90.00
#
_symmetry.space_group_name_H-M   'P 1'
#
loop_
_entity.id
_entity.type
_entity.pdbx_description
1 polymer ?
#
loop_
_entity_poly.entity_id
_entity_poly.type
_entity_poly.pdbx_seq_one_letter_code
_entity_poly.pdbx_strand_id
1 'polypeptide(L)'
;MANNTSLNRLKTGLCLLPPLLLAIFFYLHFETQIGVLSPICRCAAARKPVAVNNHVDRLRASATFLPLKDTRQGAETWFISTLNATSEPEGEARNLVFPSAASSGRLLCLAAPSRRDGTKNAYALAWRDALPHGAALLPGLAFVSETAYDHSNIWHGLTSLVPFASWHERSGCRARPARWALFHHGEVRTEMSGGLATLAEATTGVKVAIETFERPSPVCFEEAVVFRANVAGMNKERMLRAADFMRCKARANCGVENVTKADSSSALLRCARVDAGCAVAAVRVGNMTFCEQVKLLSATDVLISAHGAQMSNLLFMDRNSSVMELYPMGWK
;
A
#
# COMPACT_ATOMS: atom_id res chain seq x y z
N MET A 1 -55.36 10.14 -67.51
CA MET A 1 -55.46 8.72 -67.11
C MET A 1 -54.88 8.57 -65.71
N ALA A 2 -55.77 8.53 -64.72
CA ALA A 2 -55.43 8.37 -63.31
C ALA A 2 -55.05 6.93 -62.98
N ASN A 3 -54.41 6.74 -61.82
CA ASN A 3 -54.27 5.46 -61.09
C ASN A 3 -53.31 4.38 -61.65
N ASN A 4 -52.00 4.63 -61.63
CA ASN A 4 -51.03 3.52 -61.65
C ASN A 4 -49.97 3.58 -60.53
N THR A 5 -49.64 4.77 -60.03
CA THR A 5 -48.64 4.93 -58.95
C THR A 5 -49.21 4.67 -57.54
N SER A 6 -50.50 4.97 -57.31
CA SER A 6 -51.17 4.70 -56.02
C SER A 6 -51.44 3.20 -55.83
N LEU A 7 -51.85 2.49 -56.90
CA LEU A 7 -52.14 1.06 -56.87
C LEU A 7 -50.88 0.22 -56.63
N ASN A 8 -49.73 0.62 -57.20
CA ASN A 8 -48.47 -0.07 -56.97
C ASN A 8 -47.96 0.14 -55.55
N ARG A 9 -48.04 1.35 -54.97
CA ARG A 9 -47.68 1.57 -53.56
C ARG A 9 -48.60 0.81 -52.60
N LEU A 10 -49.89 0.70 -52.91
CA LEU A 10 -50.83 -0.10 -52.13
C LEU A 10 -50.49 -1.60 -52.22
N LYS A 11 -50.15 -2.11 -53.40
CA LYS A 11 -49.72 -3.50 -53.61
C LYS A 11 -48.39 -3.81 -52.90
N THR A 12 -47.40 -2.92 -52.96
CA THR A 12 -46.12 -3.12 -52.25
C THR A 12 -46.31 -3.06 -50.74
N GLY A 13 -47.16 -2.17 -50.23
CA GLY A 13 -47.55 -2.14 -48.82
C GLY A 13 -48.29 -3.41 -48.37
N LEU A 14 -49.19 -3.93 -49.20
CA LEU A 14 -49.92 -5.17 -48.93
C LEU A 14 -49.04 -6.43 -49.01
N CYS A 15 -47.99 -6.43 -49.84
CA CYS A 15 -47.02 -7.53 -49.92
C CYS A 15 -46.01 -7.54 -48.76
N LEU A 16 -45.74 -6.39 -48.14
CA LEU A 16 -44.81 -6.27 -47.00
C LEU A 16 -45.50 -6.46 -45.64
N LEU A 17 -46.82 -6.35 -45.59
CA LEU A 17 -47.64 -6.61 -44.39
C LEU A 17 -47.50 -8.04 -43.86
N PRO A 18 -47.61 -9.11 -44.68
CA PRO A 18 -47.46 -10.49 -44.20
C PRO A 18 -46.09 -10.77 -43.57
N PRO A 19 -44.92 -10.45 -44.18
CA PRO A 19 -43.63 -10.70 -43.55
C PRO A 19 -43.40 -9.81 -42.32
N LEU A 20 -43.94 -8.59 -42.29
CA LEU A 20 -43.85 -7.72 -41.11
C LEU A 20 -44.68 -8.27 -39.94
N LEU A 21 -45.90 -8.75 -40.20
CA LEU A 21 -46.73 -9.40 -39.18
C LEU A 21 -46.12 -10.72 -38.71
N LEU A 22 -45.48 -11.48 -39.60
CA LEU A 22 -44.73 -12.68 -39.24
C LEU A 22 -43.54 -12.32 -38.33
N ALA A 23 -42.78 -11.27 -38.67
CA ALA A 23 -41.65 -10.80 -37.87
C ALA A 23 -42.10 -10.29 -36.49
N ILE A 24 -43.23 -9.57 -36.41
CA ILE A 24 -43.83 -9.15 -35.14
C ILE A 24 -44.32 -10.35 -34.34
N PHE A 25 -44.93 -11.35 -34.99
CA PHE A 25 -45.36 -12.59 -34.34
C PHE A 25 -44.16 -13.35 -33.78
N PHE A 26 -43.07 -13.49 -34.55
CA PHE A 26 -41.83 -14.11 -34.07
C PHE A 26 -41.16 -13.29 -32.97
N TYR A 27 -41.15 -11.96 -33.06
CA TYR A 27 -40.60 -11.08 -32.02
C TYR A 27 -41.40 -11.19 -30.71
N LEU A 28 -42.74 -11.17 -30.78
CA LEU A 28 -43.61 -11.37 -29.63
C LEU A 28 -43.50 -12.80 -29.08
N HIS A 29 -43.39 -13.81 -29.94
CA HIS A 29 -43.20 -15.18 -29.50
C HIS A 29 -41.82 -15.38 -28.86
N PHE A 30 -40.79 -14.73 -29.38
CA PHE A 30 -39.43 -14.71 -28.82
C PHE A 30 -39.37 -13.92 -27.50
N GLU A 31 -40.06 -12.79 -27.37
CA GLU A 31 -40.26 -12.07 -26.10
C GLU A 31 -41.01 -12.93 -25.08
N THR A 32 -42.05 -13.67 -25.49
CA THR A 32 -42.76 -14.58 -24.59
C THR A 32 -41.94 -15.83 -24.23
N GLN A 33 -41.13 -16.36 -25.15
CA GLN A 33 -40.25 -17.50 -24.86
C GLN A 33 -39.01 -17.08 -24.07
N ILE A 34 -38.47 -15.86 -24.26
CA ILE A 34 -37.48 -15.28 -23.34
C ILE A 34 -38.15 -14.95 -22.01
N GLY A 35 -39.42 -14.55 -21.96
CA GLY A 35 -40.18 -14.39 -20.71
C GLY A 35 -40.45 -15.71 -19.96
N VAL A 36 -40.47 -16.84 -20.68
CA VAL A 36 -40.70 -18.19 -20.14
C VAL A 36 -39.39 -18.96 -19.91
N LEU A 37 -38.29 -18.60 -20.59
CA LEU A 37 -36.93 -19.12 -20.40
C LEU A 37 -36.05 -18.18 -19.56
N SER A 38 -36.49 -16.96 -19.30
CA SER A 38 -36.02 -16.19 -18.17
C SER A 38 -36.58 -16.89 -16.94
N PRO A 39 -35.74 -17.36 -16.00
CA PRO A 39 -36.26 -17.74 -14.71
C PRO A 39 -36.85 -16.44 -14.17
N ILE A 40 -38.18 -16.33 -14.20
CA ILE A 40 -38.89 -15.37 -13.37
C ILE A 40 -38.43 -15.73 -11.97
N CYS A 41 -37.44 -14.96 -11.53
CA CYS A 41 -37.05 -14.72 -10.19
C CYS A 41 -38.28 -14.10 -9.54
N ARG A 42 -39.27 -14.94 -9.25
CA ARG A 42 -40.15 -14.71 -8.12
C ARG A 42 -39.18 -14.64 -6.97
N CYS A 43 -38.93 -13.42 -6.50
CA CYS A 43 -38.50 -13.17 -5.14
C CYS A 43 -39.58 -13.71 -4.19
N ALA A 44 -39.75 -15.03 -4.14
CA ALA A 44 -39.84 -15.67 -2.85
C ALA A 44 -38.55 -15.23 -2.17
N ALA A 45 -38.68 -14.58 -1.02
CA ALA A 45 -37.58 -14.46 -0.08
C ALA A 45 -37.05 -15.89 0.12
N ALA A 46 -36.05 -16.28 -0.67
CA ALA A 46 -35.42 -17.57 -0.59
C ALA A 46 -34.73 -17.54 0.74
N ARG A 47 -35.41 -18.09 1.74
CA ARG A 47 -34.91 -18.37 3.07
C ARG A 47 -33.55 -19.00 2.85
N LYS A 48 -32.46 -18.26 3.05
CA LYS A 48 -31.10 -18.81 2.94
C LYS A 48 -31.13 -20.11 3.73
N PRO A 49 -30.82 -21.27 3.12
CA PRO A 49 -31.05 -22.54 3.78
C PRO A 49 -30.26 -22.53 5.08
N VAL A 50 -30.93 -22.87 6.18
CA VAL A 50 -30.37 -22.90 7.55
C VAL A 50 -29.01 -23.61 7.57
N ALA A 51 -28.81 -24.61 6.71
CA ALA A 51 -27.55 -25.31 6.49
C ALA A 51 -26.38 -24.40 6.06
N VAL A 52 -26.57 -23.50 5.09
CA VAL A 52 -25.49 -22.59 4.63
C VAL A 52 -25.14 -21.58 5.72
N ASN A 53 -26.13 -21.06 6.45
CA ASN A 53 -25.87 -20.20 7.60
C ASN A 53 -25.10 -20.96 8.70
N ASN A 54 -25.45 -22.22 8.97
CA ASN A 54 -24.72 -23.08 9.90
C ASN A 54 -23.27 -23.32 9.45
N HIS A 55 -23.01 -23.54 8.16
CA HIS A 55 -21.64 -23.67 7.65
C HIS A 55 -20.84 -22.37 7.81
N VAL A 56 -21.43 -21.21 7.47
CA VAL A 56 -20.78 -19.91 7.66
C VAL A 56 -20.50 -19.65 9.13
N ASP A 57 -21.46 -19.89 10.03
CA ASP A 57 -21.26 -19.69 11.47
C ASP A 57 -20.20 -20.64 12.04
N ARG A 58 -20.12 -21.88 11.55
CA ARG A 58 -19.02 -22.80 11.88
C ARG A 58 -17.67 -22.27 11.39
N LEU A 59 -17.61 -21.70 10.18
CA LEU A 59 -16.38 -21.08 9.67
C LEU A 59 -15.97 -19.87 10.52
N ARG A 60 -16.92 -19.03 10.92
CA ARG A 60 -16.67 -17.89 11.83
C ARG A 60 -16.11 -18.36 13.18
N ALA A 61 -16.72 -19.40 13.75
CA ALA A 61 -16.27 -19.99 15.02
C ALA A 61 -14.91 -20.71 14.89
N SER A 62 -14.55 -21.16 13.69
CA SER A 62 -13.26 -21.81 13.42
C SER A 62 -12.08 -20.86 13.24
N ALA A 63 -12.32 -19.55 13.20
CA ALA A 63 -11.25 -18.56 13.06
C ALA A 63 -10.37 -18.52 14.31
N THR A 64 -9.26 -19.27 14.27
CA THR A 64 -8.30 -19.35 15.36
C THR A 64 -7.42 -18.11 15.42
N PHE A 65 -7.42 -17.44 16.57
CA PHE A 65 -6.47 -16.37 16.86
C PHE A 65 -5.15 -16.95 17.35
N LEU A 66 -4.08 -16.63 16.64
CA LEU A 66 -2.71 -17.02 16.93
C LEU A 66 -1.93 -15.83 17.50
N PRO A 67 -0.89 -16.05 18.31
CA PRO A 67 -0.05 -14.96 18.80
C PRO A 67 0.50 -14.13 17.64
N LEU A 68 0.31 -12.82 17.69
CA LEU A 68 0.87 -11.91 16.70
C LEU A 68 2.38 -11.95 16.76
N LYS A 69 2.94 -11.98 17.97
CA LYS A 69 4.37 -12.20 18.26
C LYS A 69 4.57 -13.63 18.77
N ASP A 70 5.01 -14.53 17.90
CA ASP A 70 5.33 -15.91 18.25
C ASP A 70 6.77 -16.03 18.77
N THR A 71 6.94 -16.11 20.09
CA THR A 71 8.25 -16.16 20.75
C THR A 71 9.03 -17.45 20.51
N ARG A 72 8.41 -18.46 19.87
CA ARG A 72 9.09 -19.69 19.44
C ARG A 72 9.89 -19.50 18.15
N GLN A 73 9.67 -18.37 17.47
CA GLN A 73 10.28 -18.02 16.18
C GLN A 73 11.37 -16.96 16.36
N GLY A 74 12.23 -16.83 15.36
CA GLY A 74 13.22 -15.75 15.30
C GLY A 74 12.58 -14.38 15.04
N ALA A 75 13.31 -13.31 15.35
CA ALA A 75 12.82 -11.92 15.23
C ALA A 75 12.33 -11.54 13.81
N GLU A 76 12.83 -12.19 12.76
CA GLU A 76 12.38 -11.92 11.38
C GLU A 76 11.06 -12.60 10.99
N THR A 77 10.65 -13.64 11.72
CA THR A 77 9.50 -14.50 11.36
C THR A 77 8.41 -14.58 12.42
N TRP A 78 8.66 -14.06 13.63
CA TRP A 78 7.72 -14.11 14.74
C TRP A 78 6.37 -13.43 14.49
N PHE A 79 6.32 -12.43 13.60
CA PHE A 79 5.14 -11.61 13.35
C PHE A 79 4.28 -12.25 12.25
N ILE A 80 3.09 -12.77 12.57
CA ILE A 80 2.27 -13.57 11.63
C ILE A 80 3.03 -14.84 11.18
N SER A 81 3.54 -15.61 12.15
CA SER A 81 4.49 -16.70 11.91
C SER A 81 4.01 -17.87 11.05
N THR A 82 2.70 -18.01 10.79
CA THR A 82 2.16 -19.14 10.00
C THR A 82 2.32 -19.01 8.49
N LEU A 83 2.73 -17.84 8.00
CA LEU A 83 2.91 -17.59 6.57
C LEU A 83 4.34 -17.17 6.28
N ASN A 84 4.85 -17.64 5.13
CA ASN A 84 6.15 -17.24 4.61
C ASN A 84 6.00 -16.01 3.74
N ALA A 85 6.78 -14.96 4.05
CA ALA A 85 6.84 -13.75 3.25
C ALA A 85 7.66 -14.00 1.97
N THR A 86 7.21 -13.45 0.85
CA THR A 86 7.84 -13.63 -0.46
C THR A 86 8.42 -12.32 -0.97
N SER A 87 9.48 -12.40 -1.76
CA SER A 87 10.09 -11.26 -2.48
C SER A 87 9.69 -11.38 -3.95
N GLU A 88 8.52 -10.82 -4.30
CA GLU A 88 7.95 -10.94 -5.64
C GLU A 88 7.64 -9.55 -6.24
N PRO A 89 8.33 -9.16 -7.35
CA PRO A 89 9.41 -9.88 -8.02
C PRO A 89 10.69 -9.97 -7.17
N GLU A 90 11.61 -10.84 -7.58
CA GLU A 90 12.91 -11.01 -6.93
C GLU A 90 13.62 -9.67 -6.74
N GLY A 91 14.22 -9.50 -5.56
CA GLY A 91 14.93 -8.29 -5.18
C GLY A 91 14.03 -7.21 -4.59
N GLU A 92 12.75 -7.47 -4.37
CA GLU A 92 11.85 -6.60 -3.59
C GLU A 92 11.84 -6.96 -2.10
N ALA A 93 11.31 -6.06 -1.27
CA ALA A 93 11.13 -6.34 0.14
C ALA A 93 10.16 -7.51 0.36
N ARG A 94 10.53 -8.42 1.26
CA ARG A 94 9.68 -9.55 1.64
C ARG A 94 8.38 -9.03 2.27
N ASN A 95 7.25 -9.51 1.76
CA ASN A 95 5.94 -9.09 2.22
C ASN A 95 4.94 -10.25 2.26
N LEU A 96 3.83 -10.00 2.97
CA LEU A 96 2.63 -10.83 2.95
C LEU A 96 1.47 -9.99 2.40
N VAL A 97 0.73 -10.53 1.45
CA VAL A 97 -0.44 -9.86 0.86
C VAL A 97 -1.70 -10.60 1.27
N PHE A 98 -2.76 -9.85 1.61
CA PHE A 98 -4.07 -10.36 1.95
C PHE A 98 -5.17 -9.58 1.22
N PRO A 99 -6.21 -10.25 0.69
CA PRO A 99 -6.25 -11.69 0.43
C PRO A 99 -5.23 -12.10 -0.64
N SER A 100 -4.83 -13.38 -0.64
CA SER A 100 -3.87 -13.93 -1.60
C SER A 100 -4.00 -15.45 -1.71
N ALA A 101 -3.31 -16.05 -2.69
CA ALA A 101 -3.22 -17.51 -2.80
C ALA A 101 -2.58 -18.14 -1.55
N ALA A 102 -1.53 -17.51 -0.98
CA ALA A 102 -0.86 -17.97 0.23
C ALA A 102 -1.78 -17.97 1.46
N SER A 103 -2.71 -17.02 1.54
CA SER A 103 -3.75 -16.97 2.56
C SER A 103 -5.03 -17.73 2.17
N SER A 104 -5.06 -18.43 1.03
CA SER A 104 -6.26 -19.13 0.53
C SER A 104 -7.48 -18.19 0.39
N GLY A 105 -7.24 -16.94 -0.02
CA GLY A 105 -8.27 -15.91 -0.18
C GLY A 105 -8.78 -15.31 1.15
N ARG A 106 -8.13 -15.61 2.29
CA ARG A 106 -8.53 -15.09 3.60
C ARG A 106 -7.93 -13.69 3.85
N LEU A 107 -8.71 -12.88 4.55
CA LEU A 107 -8.33 -11.56 5.04
C LEU A 107 -7.48 -11.67 6.32
N LEU A 108 -6.67 -10.65 6.58
CA LEU A 108 -5.96 -10.49 7.84
C LEU A 108 -6.87 -9.83 8.87
N CYS A 109 -7.09 -10.50 9.99
CA CYS A 109 -7.77 -9.96 11.17
C CYS A 109 -6.78 -9.81 12.33
N LEU A 110 -6.78 -8.67 13.00
CA LEU A 110 -5.92 -8.35 14.12
C LEU A 110 -6.75 -8.04 15.37
N ALA A 111 -6.37 -8.65 16.48
CA ALA A 111 -6.83 -8.32 17.82
C ALA A 111 -5.62 -7.82 18.61
N ALA A 112 -5.43 -6.50 18.66
CA ALA A 112 -4.18 -5.90 19.12
C ALA A 112 -4.40 -4.85 20.23
N PRO A 113 -4.85 -5.23 21.43
CA PRO A 113 -5.11 -4.28 22.51
C PRO A 113 -3.84 -3.77 23.20
N SER A 114 -2.69 -4.45 23.03
CA SER A 114 -1.48 -4.19 23.80
C SER A 114 -0.49 -3.29 23.06
N ARG A 115 -0.07 -2.22 23.77
CA ARG A 115 0.98 -1.28 23.33
C ARG A 115 2.33 -1.50 24.03
N ARG A 116 2.40 -2.47 24.96
CA ARG A 116 3.57 -2.70 25.84
C ARG A 116 4.04 -4.15 25.90
N ASP A 117 3.26 -5.04 25.30
CA ASP A 117 3.56 -6.47 25.28
C ASP A 117 2.95 -7.08 24.02
N GLY A 118 3.78 -7.26 23.00
CA GLY A 118 3.34 -7.80 21.70
C GLY A 118 2.84 -9.24 21.76
N THR A 119 3.16 -10.00 22.82
CA THR A 119 2.65 -11.39 22.98
C THR A 119 1.16 -11.43 23.32
N LYS A 120 0.60 -10.31 23.80
CA LYS A 120 -0.83 -10.14 24.08
C LYS A 120 -1.65 -9.71 22.87
N ASN A 121 -1.01 -9.48 21.73
CA ASN A 121 -1.68 -9.22 20.47
C ASN A 121 -1.80 -10.51 19.68
N ALA A 122 -2.86 -10.64 18.87
CA ALA A 122 -3.16 -11.83 18.10
C ALA A 122 -3.62 -11.50 16.68
N TYR A 123 -3.49 -12.47 15.78
CA TYR A 123 -4.05 -12.41 14.43
C TYR A 123 -4.84 -13.67 14.09
N ALA A 124 -5.77 -13.53 13.17
CA ALA A 124 -6.49 -14.63 12.56
C ALA A 124 -6.60 -14.40 11.04
N LEU A 125 -6.84 -15.48 10.29
CA LEU A 125 -7.16 -15.42 8.87
C LEU A 125 -8.60 -15.88 8.67
N ALA A 126 -9.43 -15.06 8.03
CA ALA A 126 -10.85 -15.37 7.83
C ALA A 126 -11.33 -14.97 6.44
N TRP A 127 -12.29 -15.71 5.87
CA TRP A 127 -12.93 -15.31 4.62
C TRP A 127 -13.84 -14.10 4.84
N ARG A 128 -13.98 -13.27 3.80
CA ARG A 128 -14.76 -12.02 3.85
C ARG A 128 -16.20 -12.21 4.31
N ASP A 129 -16.83 -13.32 3.93
CA ASP A 129 -18.21 -13.70 4.27
C ASP A 129 -18.33 -14.43 5.63
N ALA A 130 -17.21 -14.89 6.19
CA ALA A 130 -17.11 -15.64 7.43
C ALA A 130 -16.11 -15.01 8.43
N LEU A 131 -16.19 -13.69 8.63
CA LEU A 131 -15.37 -12.97 9.61
C LEU A 131 -15.66 -13.41 11.05
N PRO A 132 -14.66 -13.36 11.97
CA PRO A 132 -14.86 -13.67 13.38
C PRO A 132 -16.01 -12.84 13.97
N HIS A 133 -16.73 -13.40 14.94
CA HIS A 133 -17.85 -12.71 15.57
C HIS A 133 -17.42 -11.36 16.17
N GLY A 134 -18.22 -10.32 15.90
CA GLY A 134 -17.94 -8.96 16.35
C GLY A 134 -16.82 -8.24 15.61
N ALA A 135 -16.13 -8.89 14.66
CA ALA A 135 -15.04 -8.24 13.95
C ALA A 135 -15.52 -7.13 13.01
N ALA A 136 -14.79 -6.02 12.99
CA ALA A 136 -15.04 -4.92 12.07
C ALA A 136 -14.23 -5.12 10.77
N LEU A 137 -14.90 -5.05 9.61
CA LEU A 137 -14.22 -5.03 8.31
C LEU A 137 -13.89 -3.58 7.92
N LEU A 138 -12.61 -3.28 7.74
CA LEU A 138 -12.16 -1.96 7.30
C LEU A 138 -11.84 -1.95 5.79
N PRO A 139 -12.46 -1.05 5.00
CA PRO A 139 -12.37 -1.07 3.54
C PRO A 139 -11.07 -0.48 2.99
N GLY A 140 -10.59 -0.93 1.84
CA GLY A 140 -9.36 -0.48 1.20
C GLY A 140 -8.06 -0.98 1.86
N LEU A 141 -6.94 -0.66 1.21
CA LEU A 141 -5.61 -1.14 1.56
C LEU A 141 -5.13 -0.68 2.94
N ALA A 142 -4.76 -1.64 3.80
CA ALA A 142 -3.98 -1.42 5.00
C ALA A 142 -2.49 -1.68 4.72
N PHE A 143 -1.65 -0.70 5.03
CA PHE A 143 -0.22 -0.93 5.18
C PHE A 143 0.05 -1.38 6.62
N VAL A 144 0.61 -2.57 6.79
CA VAL A 144 0.97 -3.12 8.10
C VAL A 144 2.49 -3.18 8.20
N SER A 145 3.06 -2.45 9.14
CA SER A 145 4.49 -2.41 9.40
C SER A 145 4.78 -3.08 10.73
N GLU A 146 5.62 -4.11 10.73
CA GLU A 146 6.33 -4.58 11.91
C GLU A 146 7.81 -4.27 11.70
N THR A 147 8.43 -3.71 12.72
CA THR A 147 9.85 -3.36 12.67
C THR A 147 10.53 -3.66 14.00
N ALA A 148 11.84 -3.93 13.94
CA ALA A 148 12.70 -4.02 15.12
C ALA A 148 13.03 -2.65 15.72
N TYR A 149 12.73 -1.57 15.00
CA TYR A 149 12.98 -0.19 15.42
C TYR A 149 11.67 0.55 15.68
N ASP A 150 11.73 1.81 16.10
CA ASP A 150 10.55 2.65 16.26
C ASP A 150 10.24 3.51 15.01
N HIS A 151 9.03 4.09 14.97
CA HIS A 151 8.61 5.05 13.94
C HIS A 151 8.82 6.52 14.38
N SER A 152 9.39 6.73 15.55
CA SER A 152 9.62 8.05 16.17
C SER A 152 10.89 8.72 15.66
N ASN A 153 11.84 7.93 15.18
CA ASN A 153 13.06 8.36 14.55
C ASN A 153 12.98 8.18 13.04
N ILE A 154 13.36 9.21 12.26
CA ILE A 154 13.29 9.13 10.79
C ILE A 154 14.21 8.05 10.21
N TRP A 155 15.40 7.82 10.77
CA TRP A 155 16.33 6.77 10.33
C TRP A 155 15.69 5.39 10.42
N HIS A 156 15.14 5.10 11.60
CA HIS A 156 14.43 3.85 11.88
C HIS A 156 13.16 3.72 11.04
N GLY A 157 12.37 4.79 10.99
CA GLY A 157 11.14 4.87 10.21
C GLY A 157 11.35 4.66 8.71
N LEU A 158 12.47 5.12 8.14
CA LEU A 158 12.80 4.90 6.73
C LEU A 158 12.94 3.41 6.41
N THR A 159 13.47 2.60 7.32
CA THR A 159 13.57 1.14 7.10
C THR A 159 12.19 0.47 6.99
N SER A 160 11.15 1.11 7.53
CA SER A 160 9.75 0.66 7.44
C SER A 160 9.02 1.27 6.23
N LEU A 161 9.39 2.48 5.81
CA LEU A 161 8.75 3.19 4.70
C LEU A 161 9.31 2.80 3.32
N VAL A 162 10.63 2.57 3.20
CA VAL A 162 11.29 2.18 1.94
C VAL A 162 10.62 0.97 1.26
N PRO A 163 10.30 -0.13 1.97
CA PRO A 163 9.59 -1.27 1.39
C PRO A 163 8.25 -0.89 0.75
N PHE A 164 7.45 -0.10 1.47
CA PHE A 164 6.14 0.33 0.97
C PHE A 164 6.25 1.35 -0.16
N ALA A 165 7.24 2.24 -0.12
CA ALA A 165 7.52 3.17 -1.21
C ALA A 165 7.85 2.42 -2.52
N SER A 166 8.70 1.38 -2.45
CA SER A 166 9.00 0.50 -3.58
C SER A 166 7.74 -0.18 -4.12
N TRP A 167 6.92 -0.75 -3.22
CA TRP A 167 5.64 -1.39 -3.58
C TRP A 167 4.66 -0.42 -4.25
N HIS A 168 4.50 0.78 -3.67
CA HIS A 168 3.63 1.83 -4.17
C HIS A 168 4.06 2.29 -5.57
N GLU A 169 5.34 2.59 -5.76
CA GLU A 169 5.91 3.01 -7.04
C GLU A 169 5.66 1.96 -8.12
N ARG A 170 6.08 0.71 -7.85
CA ARG A 170 5.90 -0.43 -8.77
C ARG A 170 4.44 -0.69 -9.14
N SER A 171 3.50 -0.42 -8.23
CA SER A 171 2.07 -0.58 -8.51
C SER A 171 1.51 0.49 -9.48
N GLY A 172 2.35 1.42 -9.95
CA GLY A 172 1.92 2.60 -10.70
C GLY A 172 1.23 3.62 -9.80
N CYS A 173 1.69 3.75 -8.55
CA CYS A 173 1.09 4.60 -7.51
C CYS A 173 -0.37 4.27 -7.16
N ARG A 174 -0.84 3.05 -7.49
CA ARG A 174 -2.21 2.58 -7.22
C ARG A 174 -2.40 2.12 -5.78
N ALA A 175 -1.35 1.55 -5.16
CA ALA A 175 -1.40 1.08 -3.78
C ALA A 175 -1.39 2.26 -2.79
N ARG A 176 -2.56 2.87 -2.58
CA ARG A 176 -2.73 3.99 -1.64
C ARG A 176 -3.32 3.48 -0.33
N PRO A 177 -2.57 3.53 0.78
CA PRO A 177 -3.05 2.98 2.03
C PRO A 177 -4.18 3.85 2.58
N ALA A 178 -5.35 3.25 2.79
CA ALA A 178 -6.45 3.87 3.54
C ALA A 178 -6.11 3.98 5.04
N ARG A 179 -5.16 3.17 5.51
CA ARG A 179 -4.71 3.13 6.91
C ARG A 179 -3.32 2.51 7.08
N TRP A 180 -2.73 2.84 8.20
CA TRP A 180 -1.40 2.42 8.63
C TRP A 180 -1.53 1.69 9.96
N ALA A 181 -1.28 0.38 9.98
CA ALA A 181 -1.20 -0.40 11.21
C ALA A 181 0.29 -0.57 11.57
N LEU A 182 0.74 0.12 12.60
CA LEU A 182 2.15 0.20 12.96
C LEU A 182 2.43 -0.65 14.19
N PHE A 183 3.48 -1.46 14.10
CA PHE A 183 3.94 -2.35 15.15
C PHE A 183 5.46 -2.24 15.33
N HIS A 184 5.88 -2.37 16.59
CA HIS A 184 7.28 -2.49 16.99
C HIS A 184 7.38 -3.62 17.99
N HIS A 185 8.09 -4.69 17.62
CA HIS A 185 8.14 -5.94 18.39
C HIS A 185 6.77 -6.53 18.73
N GLY A 186 5.82 -6.42 17.78
CA GLY A 186 4.44 -6.86 17.93
C GLY A 186 3.54 -5.95 18.76
N GLU A 187 4.06 -4.82 19.26
CA GLU A 187 3.29 -3.84 20.04
C GLU A 187 2.71 -2.74 19.15
N VAL A 188 1.46 -2.36 19.39
CA VAL A 188 0.81 -1.30 18.61
C VAL A 188 1.50 0.05 18.84
N ARG A 189 1.77 0.76 17.74
CA ARG A 189 2.24 2.15 17.72
C ARG A 189 1.16 3.04 17.12
N THR A 190 0.82 4.10 17.85
CA THR A 190 -0.25 5.04 17.48
C THR A 190 0.28 6.34 16.86
N GLU A 191 1.59 6.48 16.78
CA GLU A 191 2.27 7.69 16.35
C GLU A 191 3.45 7.34 15.46
N MET A 192 3.83 8.31 14.63
CA MET A 192 5.09 8.33 13.92
C MET A 192 5.65 9.75 13.94
N SER A 193 6.94 9.90 13.69
CA SER A 193 7.57 11.23 13.64
C SER A 193 6.94 12.10 12.56
N GLY A 194 6.83 13.41 12.82
CA GLY A 194 6.23 14.36 11.86
C GLY A 194 6.96 14.40 10.51
N GLY A 195 8.29 14.24 10.51
CA GLY A 195 9.08 14.15 9.29
C GLY A 195 8.80 12.88 8.48
N LEU A 196 8.67 11.73 9.16
CA LEU A 196 8.30 10.47 8.51
C LEU A 196 6.87 10.52 7.98
N ALA A 197 5.93 11.11 8.74
CA ALA A 197 4.55 11.31 8.30
C ALA A 197 4.49 12.16 7.03
N THR A 198 5.16 13.32 7.04
CA THR A 198 5.21 14.21 5.86
C THR A 198 5.80 13.50 4.65
N LEU A 199 6.86 12.71 4.84
CA LEU A 199 7.47 11.93 3.77
C LEU A 199 6.53 10.83 3.24
N ALA A 200 5.85 10.11 4.14
CA ALA A 200 4.87 9.08 3.77
C ALA A 200 3.69 9.67 2.98
N GLU A 201 3.17 10.82 3.40
CA GLU A 201 2.11 11.54 2.71
C GLU A 201 2.56 12.01 1.33
N ALA A 202 3.74 12.63 1.23
CA ALA A 202 4.32 13.04 -0.05
C ALA A 202 4.53 11.83 -0.99
N THR A 203 5.02 10.71 -0.45
CA THR A 203 5.33 9.50 -1.20
C THR A 203 4.09 8.84 -1.77
N THR A 204 3.03 8.75 -0.96
CA THR A 204 1.81 7.99 -1.30
C THR A 204 0.68 8.85 -1.87
N GLY A 205 0.75 10.17 -1.68
CA GLY A 205 -0.28 11.12 -2.05
C GLY A 205 -1.54 11.05 -1.18
N VAL A 206 -1.49 10.37 -0.04
CA VAL A 206 -2.61 10.25 0.90
C VAL A 206 -2.18 10.59 2.31
N LYS A 207 -3.09 11.19 3.08
CA LYS A 207 -2.85 11.53 4.49
C LYS A 207 -2.60 10.25 5.29
N VAL A 208 -1.63 10.27 6.20
CA VAL A 208 -1.36 9.14 7.09
C VAL A 208 -2.49 9.03 8.12
N ALA A 209 -3.16 7.89 8.12
CA ALA A 209 -4.20 7.53 9.09
C ALA A 209 -3.77 6.28 9.85
N ILE A 210 -3.32 6.43 11.10
CA ILE A 210 -2.82 5.33 11.92
C ILE A 210 -4.00 4.61 12.60
N GLU A 211 -4.07 3.30 12.44
CA GLU A 211 -5.04 2.45 13.14
C GLU A 211 -4.56 2.22 14.58
N THR A 212 -5.35 2.69 15.54
CA THR A 212 -4.99 2.67 16.97
C THR A 212 -5.47 1.42 17.71
N PHE A 213 -6.32 0.60 17.08
CA PHE A 213 -6.91 -0.61 17.64
C PHE A 213 -7.60 -0.41 19.01
N GLU A 214 -8.21 0.76 19.23
CA GLU A 214 -8.91 1.07 20.49
C GLU A 214 -10.21 0.27 20.70
N ARG A 215 -10.67 -0.42 19.65
CA ARG A 215 -11.86 -1.27 19.70
C ARG A 215 -11.53 -2.57 20.44
N PRO A 216 -12.43 -3.06 21.32
CA PRO A 216 -12.24 -4.37 21.96
C PRO A 216 -12.40 -5.54 20.96
N SER A 217 -13.12 -5.30 19.86
CA SER A 217 -13.35 -6.28 18.80
C SER A 217 -12.18 -6.37 17.83
N PRO A 218 -11.90 -7.55 17.25
CA PRO A 218 -10.93 -7.69 16.18
C PRO A 218 -11.24 -6.79 14.97
N VAL A 219 -10.18 -6.36 14.29
CA VAL A 219 -10.24 -5.56 13.07
C VAL A 219 -9.73 -6.40 11.91
N CYS A 220 -10.55 -6.58 10.88
CA CYS A 220 -10.16 -7.25 9.65
C CYS A 220 -9.98 -6.24 8.52
N PHE A 221 -8.95 -6.40 7.70
CA PHE A 221 -8.70 -5.51 6.57
C PHE A 221 -9.22 -6.11 5.28
N GLU A 222 -9.94 -5.31 4.49
CA GLU A 222 -10.38 -5.70 3.13
C GLU A 222 -9.19 -6.08 2.25
N GLU A 223 -8.12 -5.29 2.33
CA GLU A 223 -6.84 -5.56 1.69
C GLU A 223 -5.72 -5.20 2.69
N ALA A 224 -4.65 -5.99 2.73
CA ALA A 224 -3.47 -5.66 3.53
C ALA A 224 -2.18 -6.09 2.84
N VAL A 225 -1.15 -5.27 3.01
CA VAL A 225 0.23 -5.66 2.74
C VAL A 225 1.05 -5.50 4.01
N VAL A 226 1.71 -6.58 4.42
CA VAL A 226 2.50 -6.65 5.65
C VAL A 226 3.98 -6.69 5.31
N PHE A 227 4.75 -5.77 5.89
CA PHE A 227 6.21 -5.79 5.87
C PHE A 227 6.70 -6.01 7.31
N ARG A 228 7.26 -7.19 7.58
CA ARG A 228 7.72 -7.59 8.92
C ARG A 228 9.23 -7.79 9.06
N ALA A 229 9.96 -7.61 7.96
CA ALA A 229 11.40 -7.77 7.89
C ALA A 229 12.07 -6.53 7.29
N ASN A 230 11.41 -5.36 7.41
CA ASN A 230 11.89 -4.08 6.87
C ASN A 230 12.35 -4.21 5.40
N VAL A 231 13.62 -3.88 5.11
CA VAL A 231 14.21 -3.90 3.76
C VAL A 231 14.74 -5.27 3.34
N ALA A 232 14.55 -6.32 4.15
CA ALA A 232 15.03 -7.65 3.82
C ALA A 232 14.43 -8.17 2.49
N GLY A 233 15.28 -8.72 1.64
CA GLY A 233 14.94 -9.13 0.28
C GLY A 233 15.19 -8.05 -0.77
N MET A 234 15.28 -6.76 -0.38
CA MET A 234 15.56 -5.70 -1.34
C MET A 234 16.99 -5.81 -1.88
N ASN A 235 17.14 -5.80 -3.20
CA ASN A 235 18.45 -5.64 -3.83
C ASN A 235 18.83 -4.15 -3.89
N LYS A 236 20.10 -3.87 -4.19
CA LYS A 236 20.63 -2.50 -4.26
C LYS A 236 19.85 -1.63 -5.24
N GLU A 237 19.47 -2.18 -6.39
CA GLU A 237 18.72 -1.44 -7.42
C GLU A 237 17.34 -1.00 -6.90
N ARG A 238 16.60 -1.90 -6.25
CA ARG A 238 15.27 -1.60 -5.68
C ARG A 238 15.36 -0.58 -4.55
N MET A 239 16.34 -0.71 -3.65
CA MET A 239 16.56 0.30 -2.61
C MET A 239 16.83 1.68 -3.21
N LEU A 240 17.69 1.73 -4.23
CA LEU A 240 18.05 2.96 -4.93
C LEU A 240 16.86 3.60 -5.67
N ARG A 241 16.03 2.79 -6.35
CA ARG A 241 14.80 3.27 -7.01
C ARG A 241 13.78 3.79 -6.00
N ALA A 242 13.57 3.09 -4.89
CA ALA A 242 12.67 3.53 -3.82
C ALA A 242 13.16 4.84 -3.19
N ALA A 243 14.47 4.98 -2.94
CA ALA A 243 15.06 6.21 -2.44
C ALA A 243 14.87 7.39 -3.42
N ASP A 244 15.12 7.19 -4.72
CA ASP A 244 14.90 8.21 -5.75
C ASP A 244 13.43 8.63 -5.83
N PHE A 245 12.52 7.65 -5.77
CA PHE A 245 11.08 7.91 -5.80
C PHE A 245 10.66 8.78 -4.61
N MET A 246 11.03 8.38 -3.39
CA MET A 246 10.74 9.16 -2.18
C MET A 246 11.35 10.56 -2.24
N ARG A 247 12.60 10.68 -2.71
CA ARG A 247 13.28 11.98 -2.90
C ARG A 247 12.50 12.88 -3.86
N CYS A 248 12.11 12.34 -5.02
CA CYS A 248 11.34 13.06 -6.02
C CYS A 248 10.03 13.59 -5.43
N LYS A 249 9.31 12.73 -4.70
CA LYS A 249 8.06 13.11 -4.03
C LYS A 249 8.24 14.14 -2.93
N ALA A 250 9.27 14.01 -2.10
CA ALA A 250 9.58 14.98 -1.06
C ALA A 250 9.92 16.36 -1.65
N ARG A 251 10.74 16.39 -2.71
CA ARG A 251 11.12 17.63 -3.42
C ARG A 251 9.93 18.32 -4.06
N ALA A 252 9.08 17.57 -4.75
CA ALA A 252 7.84 18.09 -5.34
C ALA A 252 6.92 18.67 -4.26
N ASN A 253 6.72 17.96 -3.16
CA ASN A 253 5.93 18.43 -2.01
C ASN A 253 6.47 19.73 -1.40
N CYS A 254 7.79 19.92 -1.45
CA CYS A 254 8.46 21.08 -0.88
C CYS A 254 8.75 22.21 -1.88
N GLY A 255 8.29 22.09 -3.13
CA GLY A 255 8.51 23.11 -4.17
C GLY A 255 9.99 23.31 -4.50
N VAL A 256 10.78 22.23 -4.49
CA VAL A 256 12.15 22.27 -5.00
C VAL A 256 12.09 22.21 -6.52
N GLU A 257 12.50 23.29 -7.18
CA GLU A 257 12.60 23.32 -8.64
C GLU A 257 13.68 22.35 -9.12
N ASN A 258 13.43 21.66 -10.25
CA ASN A 258 14.42 20.79 -10.88
C ASN A 258 15.56 21.65 -11.44
N VAL A 259 16.55 21.98 -10.62
CA VAL A 259 17.83 22.44 -11.12
C VAL A 259 18.48 21.23 -11.78
N THR A 260 18.46 21.17 -13.11
CA THR A 260 19.23 20.19 -13.87
C THR A 260 20.71 20.44 -13.61
N LYS A 261 21.27 19.85 -12.55
CA LYS A 261 22.72 19.78 -12.38
C LYS A 261 23.23 18.83 -13.45
N ALA A 262 23.85 19.42 -14.48
CA ALA A 262 24.40 18.71 -15.61
C ALA A 262 25.25 17.52 -15.18
N ASP A 263 25.05 16.41 -15.89
CA ASP A 263 25.82 15.16 -15.81
C ASP A 263 27.31 15.47 -15.66
N SER A 264 27.89 15.09 -14.52
CA SER A 264 29.33 15.27 -14.31
C SER A 264 29.92 14.08 -13.58
N SER A 265 30.34 13.13 -14.40
CA SER A 265 31.33 12.08 -14.15
C SER A 265 32.64 12.66 -13.60
N SER A 266 32.68 13.11 -12.34
CA SER A 266 33.93 13.51 -11.67
C SER A 266 33.75 13.76 -10.16
N ALA A 267 33.50 12.72 -9.38
CA ALA A 267 33.45 12.81 -7.92
C ALA A 267 34.83 12.94 -7.24
N LEU A 268 35.94 12.88 -7.98
CA LEU A 268 37.31 12.90 -7.44
C LEU A 268 38.04 14.23 -7.58
N LEU A 269 37.40 15.28 -8.11
CA LEU A 269 38.11 16.52 -8.46
C LEU A 269 37.28 17.81 -8.26
N ARG A 270 36.49 17.94 -7.18
CA ARG A 270 35.66 19.15 -6.97
C ARG A 270 35.95 20.01 -5.75
N CYS A 271 36.67 19.55 -4.73
CA CYS A 271 37.15 20.46 -3.68
C CYS A 271 38.51 21.10 -4.01
N ALA A 272 39.28 20.51 -4.93
CA ALA A 272 40.64 20.97 -5.27
C ALA A 272 40.72 21.89 -6.51
N ARG A 273 39.58 22.27 -7.09
CA ARG A 273 39.51 23.13 -8.29
C ARG A 273 38.35 24.12 -8.19
N VAL A 274 38.30 24.87 -7.09
CA VAL A 274 37.29 25.92 -6.90
C VAL A 274 37.96 27.28 -6.95
N ASP A 275 38.22 27.75 -8.18
CA ASP A 275 38.63 29.14 -8.42
C ASP A 275 37.51 30.13 -8.04
N ALA A 276 36.30 29.63 -7.71
CA ALA A 276 35.10 30.39 -7.35
C ALA A 276 34.68 30.33 -5.86
N GLY A 277 35.45 29.66 -4.98
CA GLY A 277 35.15 29.52 -3.55
C GLY A 277 34.06 28.48 -3.19
N CYS A 278 34.25 27.76 -2.07
CA CYS A 278 33.23 26.86 -1.50
C CYS A 278 32.36 27.61 -0.48
N ALA A 279 31.03 27.50 -0.59
CA ALA A 279 30.12 27.95 0.46
C ALA A 279 29.97 26.84 1.51
N VAL A 280 30.36 27.12 2.76
CA VAL A 280 30.21 26.19 3.89
C VAL A 280 29.18 26.75 4.85
N ALA A 281 28.18 25.93 5.19
CA ALA A 281 27.16 26.27 6.17
C ALA A 281 27.11 25.22 7.28
N ALA A 282 27.18 25.67 8.53
CA ALA A 282 26.89 24.83 9.70
C ALA A 282 25.41 24.95 10.04
N VAL A 283 24.68 23.83 10.00
CA VAL A 283 23.22 23.83 10.18
C VAL A 283 22.80 22.81 11.24
N ARG A 284 21.85 23.20 12.10
CA ARG A 284 21.21 22.29 13.05
C ARG A 284 19.88 21.81 12.48
N VAL A 285 19.89 20.58 11.94
CA VAL A 285 18.73 19.94 11.29
C VAL A 285 17.49 19.89 12.19
N GLY A 286 17.67 19.70 13.51
CA GLY A 286 16.56 19.64 14.47
C GLY A 286 15.76 20.95 14.62
N ASN A 287 16.28 22.08 14.16
CA ASN A 287 15.59 23.38 14.19
C ASN A 287 14.84 23.68 12.88
N MET A 288 14.91 22.78 11.90
CA MET A 288 14.37 23.00 10.55
C MET A 288 13.08 22.20 10.37
N THR A 289 12.12 22.81 9.69
CA THR A 289 10.96 22.10 9.14
C THR A 289 11.40 21.04 8.12
N PHE A 290 10.54 20.07 7.85
CA PHE A 290 10.80 19.04 6.85
C PHE A 290 11.21 19.63 5.49
N CYS A 291 10.49 20.64 4.99
CA CYS A 291 10.79 21.22 3.69
C CYS A 291 12.03 22.11 3.66
N GLU A 292 12.40 22.75 4.77
CA GLU A 292 13.70 23.44 4.86
C GLU A 292 14.84 22.42 4.78
N GLN A 293 14.73 21.26 5.43
CA GLN A 293 15.72 20.18 5.34
C GLN A 293 15.84 19.66 3.91
N VAL A 294 14.70 19.37 3.25
CA VAL A 294 14.67 18.91 1.85
C VAL A 294 15.32 19.92 0.91
N LYS A 295 14.99 21.22 1.04
CA LYS A 295 15.58 22.30 0.24
C LYS A 295 17.09 22.40 0.45
N LEU A 296 17.54 22.45 1.71
CA LEU A 296 18.97 22.51 2.04
C LEU A 296 19.73 21.34 1.41
N LEU A 297 19.26 20.11 1.62
CA LEU A 297 19.94 18.91 1.16
C LEU A 297 19.89 18.76 -0.35
N SER A 298 18.83 19.24 -1.01
CA SER A 298 18.78 19.30 -2.48
C SER A 298 19.82 20.23 -3.10
N ALA A 299 20.24 21.26 -2.37
CA ALA A 299 21.30 22.18 -2.79
C ALA A 299 22.70 21.74 -2.34
N THR A 300 22.82 20.66 -1.55
CA THR A 300 24.08 20.25 -0.92
C THR A 300 24.85 19.24 -1.79
N ASP A 301 26.05 19.61 -2.22
CA ASP A 301 26.95 18.72 -2.97
C ASP A 301 27.75 17.78 -2.05
N VAL A 302 28.15 18.27 -0.86
CA VAL A 302 28.91 17.52 0.14
C VAL A 302 28.24 17.64 1.50
N LEU A 303 27.76 16.52 2.06
CA LEU A 303 27.26 16.48 3.44
C LEU A 303 28.38 16.06 4.39
N ILE A 304 28.69 16.89 5.37
CA ILE A 304 29.60 16.56 6.47
C ILE A 304 28.76 16.36 7.73
N SER A 305 28.75 15.16 8.29
CA SER A 305 27.96 14.87 9.49
C SER A 305 28.48 13.63 10.22
N ALA A 306 28.15 13.52 11.51
CA ALA A 306 28.53 12.37 12.33
C ALA A 306 27.81 11.09 11.87
N HIS A 307 28.49 9.96 12.02
CA HIS A 307 27.90 8.65 11.77
C HIS A 307 26.62 8.45 12.59
N GLY A 308 25.62 7.81 11.99
CA GLY A 308 24.37 7.44 12.63
C GLY A 308 23.14 8.08 11.99
N ALA A 309 22.11 8.36 12.80
CA ALA A 309 20.78 8.71 12.31
C ALA A 309 20.73 9.98 11.42
N GLN A 310 21.71 10.88 11.55
CA GLN A 310 21.83 12.06 10.70
C GLN A 310 22.06 11.71 9.22
N MET A 311 22.55 10.50 8.92
CA MET A 311 22.70 9.99 7.54
C MET A 311 21.36 9.72 6.84
N SER A 312 20.22 9.76 7.54
CA SER A 312 18.91 9.74 6.89
C SER A 312 18.74 10.86 5.86
N ASN A 313 19.40 11.98 6.09
CA ASN A 313 19.37 13.17 5.24
C ASN A 313 19.94 12.93 3.84
N LEU A 314 20.76 11.87 3.66
CA LEU A 314 21.26 11.45 2.35
C LEU A 314 20.12 11.11 1.38
N LEU A 315 18.94 10.77 1.89
CA LEU A 315 17.74 10.57 1.08
C LEU A 315 17.41 11.80 0.23
N PHE A 316 17.66 13.02 0.73
CA PHE A 316 17.23 14.25 0.07
C PHE A 316 18.30 14.89 -0.84
N MET A 317 19.55 14.42 -0.76
CA MET A 317 20.66 14.86 -1.61
C MET A 317 20.56 14.32 -3.04
N ASP A 318 21.23 14.97 -3.99
CA ASP A 318 21.32 14.46 -5.37
C ASP A 318 22.09 13.14 -5.45
N ARG A 319 21.84 12.39 -6.51
CA ARG A 319 22.72 11.28 -6.88
C ARG A 319 24.12 11.81 -7.12
N ASN A 320 25.12 11.02 -6.73
CA ASN A 320 26.54 11.36 -6.87
C ASN A 320 27.01 12.54 -5.99
N SER A 321 26.17 13.04 -5.08
CA SER A 321 26.66 13.87 -3.97
C SER A 321 27.65 13.08 -3.11
N SER A 322 28.53 13.80 -2.42
CA SER A 322 29.55 13.22 -1.55
C SER A 322 29.18 13.33 -0.08
N VAL A 323 29.68 12.40 0.72
CA VAL A 323 29.49 12.39 2.17
C VAL A 323 30.85 12.31 2.84
N MET A 324 31.04 13.14 3.85
CA MET A 324 32.16 13.03 4.79
C MET A 324 31.58 12.69 6.15
N GLU A 325 31.83 11.46 6.56
CA GLU A 325 31.26 10.92 7.80
C GLU A 325 32.27 11.00 8.94
N LEU A 326 31.86 11.60 10.06
CA LEU A 326 32.69 11.72 11.25
C LEU A 326 32.39 10.55 12.20
N TYR A 327 33.39 9.71 12.46
CA TYR A 327 33.30 8.62 13.43
C TYR A 327 33.94 9.06 14.76
N PRO A 328 33.15 9.36 15.80
CA PRO A 328 33.71 9.72 17.10
C PRO A 328 34.45 8.52 17.72
N MET A 329 35.73 8.69 18.07
CA MET A 329 36.50 7.68 18.78
C MET A 329 35.93 7.51 20.19
N GLY A 330 35.20 6.42 20.41
CA GLY A 330 34.52 6.13 21.69
C GLY A 330 33.38 5.10 21.59
N TRP A 331 32.95 4.75 20.37
CA TRP A 331 31.92 3.72 20.10
C TRP A 331 32.54 2.34 19.76
N LYS A 332 33.56 1.91 20.51
CA LYS A 332 34.08 0.53 20.43
C LYS A 332 33.40 -0.36 21.46
#